data_AF-A0A7H4P2B9-F1
#
_entry.id   AF-A0A7H4P2B9-F1
#
_cell.length_a   1.000
_cell.length_b   1.000
_cell.length_c   1.000
_cell.angle_alpha   90.00
_cell.angle_beta   90.00
_cell.angle_gamma   90.00
#
_symmetry.space_group_name_H-M   'P 1'
#
loop_
_entity.id
_entity.type
_entity.pdbx_description
1 polymer ?
#
loop_
_entity_poly.entity_id
_entity_poly.type
_entity_poly.pdbx_seq_one_letter_code
_entity_poly.pdbx_strand_id
1 'polypeptide(L)'
;MWGMGVTQFGQAVDVVRGLASLALLTGNLGRANVGVGPVPGKTTSRAPVIWASAEYVPGYQDVTDASVRAKFANAWGIDPASMDDQVGTRITEVPHKALTGEIKAYYIMGEDPLQTEADLGLGA
;
A
#
# COMPACT_ATOMS: atom_id res chain seq x y z
N MET A 1 1.40 -21.04 -1.00
CA MET A 1 2.08 -19.81 -1.44
C MET A 1 1.38 -19.28 -2.67
N TRP A 2 1.38 -17.96 -2.89
CA TRP A 2 0.92 -17.35 -4.13
C TRP A 2 1.76 -16.11 -4.47
N GLY A 3 1.65 -15.60 -5.69
CA GLY A 3 2.33 -14.38 -6.14
C GLY A 3 1.37 -13.37 -6.77
N MET A 4 1.92 -12.41 -7.51
CA MET A 4 1.16 -11.33 -8.15
C MET A 4 0.09 -11.83 -9.14
N GLY A 5 0.26 -13.03 -9.70
CA GLY A 5 -0.74 -13.67 -10.55
C GLY A 5 -2.07 -14.01 -9.86
N VAL A 6 -2.17 -13.90 -8.53
CA VAL A 6 -3.48 -13.92 -7.84
C VAL A 6 -4.01 -12.50 -7.65
N THR A 7 -3.12 -11.54 -7.38
CA THR A 7 -3.51 -10.18 -6.98
C THR A 7 -3.84 -9.25 -8.14
N GLN A 8 -3.48 -9.60 -9.37
CA GLN A 8 -3.70 -8.79 -10.59
C GLN A 8 -5.06 -9.04 -11.28
N PHE A 9 -6.04 -9.59 -10.55
CA PHE A 9 -7.40 -9.83 -11.05
C PHE A 9 -8.41 -9.02 -10.25
N GLY A 10 -9.52 -8.60 -10.87
CA GLY A 10 -10.55 -7.78 -10.20
C GLY A 10 -11.17 -8.42 -8.96
N GLN A 11 -11.14 -9.76 -8.84
CA GLN A 11 -11.65 -10.52 -7.69
C GLN A 11 -10.54 -10.93 -6.70
N ALA A 12 -9.32 -10.41 -6.87
CA ALA A 12 -8.14 -10.82 -6.11
C ALA A 12 -8.33 -10.81 -4.60
N VAL A 13 -9.01 -9.77 -4.07
CA VAL A 13 -9.23 -9.62 -2.63
C VAL A 13 -9.99 -10.81 -2.06
N ASP A 14 -11.04 -11.26 -2.75
CA ASP A 14 -11.86 -12.38 -2.32
C ASP A 14 -11.13 -13.72 -2.49
N VAL A 15 -10.33 -13.85 -3.55
CA VAL A 15 -9.48 -15.05 -3.75
C VAL A 15 -8.46 -15.16 -2.62
N VAL A 16 -7.78 -14.07 -2.25
CA VAL A 16 -6.82 -14.04 -1.13
C VAL A 16 -7.50 -14.38 0.19
N ARG A 17 -8.69 -13.83 0.46
CA ARG A 17 -9.51 -14.19 1.63
C ARG A 17 -9.87 -15.67 1.62
N GLY A 18 -10.28 -16.22 0.49
CA GLY A 18 -10.60 -17.65 0.33
C GLY A 18 -9.39 -18.56 0.61
N LEU A 19 -8.21 -18.20 0.11
CA LEU A 19 -6.97 -18.92 0.38
C LEU A 19 -6.60 -18.89 1.87
N ALA A 20 -6.79 -17.75 2.54
CA ALA A 20 -6.58 -17.64 3.98
C ALA A 20 -7.58 -18.47 4.78
N SER A 21 -8.86 -18.46 4.39
CA SER A 21 -9.90 -19.29 4.99
C SER A 21 -9.61 -20.78 4.84
N LEU A 22 -9.08 -21.23 3.69
CA LEU A 22 -8.67 -22.63 3.51
C LEU A 22 -7.51 -23.02 4.45
N ALA A 23 -6.54 -22.13 4.62
CA ALA A 23 -5.43 -22.35 5.55
C ALA A 23 -5.91 -22.43 7.01
N LEU A 24 -6.88 -21.59 7.39
CA LEU A 24 -7.54 -21.65 8.70
C LEU A 24 -8.31 -22.96 8.87
N LEU A 25 -9.16 -23.33 7.91
CA LEU A 25 -10.01 -24.52 7.96
C LEU A 25 -9.20 -25.82 8.08
N THR A 26 -8.03 -25.87 7.46
CA THR A 26 -7.16 -27.05 7.46
C THR A 26 -6.13 -27.06 8.60
N GLY A 27 -6.18 -26.08 9.52
CA GLY A 27 -5.22 -25.97 10.63
C GLY A 27 -3.78 -25.70 10.18
N ASN A 28 -3.63 -25.07 9.01
CA ASN A 28 -2.35 -24.78 8.38
C ASN A 28 -1.88 -23.34 8.67
N LEU A 29 -2.03 -22.89 9.92
CA LEU A 29 -1.53 -21.61 10.45
C LEU A 29 -0.98 -21.80 11.86
N GLY A 30 0.02 -20.99 12.26
CA GLY A 30 0.54 -20.95 13.63
C GLY A 30 1.57 -22.04 14.00
N ARG A 31 2.08 -22.82 13.04
CA ARG A 31 3.15 -23.81 13.24
C ARG A 31 4.19 -23.72 12.12
N ALA A 32 5.38 -24.28 12.36
CA ALA A 32 6.45 -24.28 11.36
C ALA A 32 6.00 -25.02 10.08
N ASN A 33 6.52 -24.57 8.93
CA ASN A 33 6.32 -25.18 7.61
C ASN A 33 4.88 -25.15 7.06
N VAL A 34 3.98 -24.33 7.64
CA VAL A 34 2.65 -24.06 7.09
C VAL A 34 2.36 -22.57 7.07
N GLY A 35 1.33 -22.18 6.33
CA GLY A 35 0.81 -20.82 6.38
C GLY A 35 0.45 -20.25 5.02
N VAL A 36 0.07 -18.98 5.10
CA VAL A 36 -0.22 -18.11 3.96
C VAL A 36 1.03 -17.29 3.66
N GLY A 37 1.65 -17.57 2.51
CA GLY A 37 2.87 -16.91 2.07
C GLY A 37 2.68 -16.22 0.72
N PRO A 38 2.24 -14.95 0.70
CA PRO A 38 2.35 -14.12 -0.50
C PRO A 38 3.85 -13.84 -0.77
N VAL A 39 4.32 -14.20 -1.96
CA VAL A 39 5.70 -13.96 -2.38
C VAL A 39 5.75 -12.61 -3.11
N PRO A 40 6.47 -11.62 -2.56
CA PRO A 40 6.59 -10.32 -3.21
C PRO A 40 7.41 -10.40 -4.50
N GLY A 41 7.05 -9.60 -5.51
CA GLY A 41 7.79 -9.53 -6.77
C GLY A 41 9.03 -8.64 -6.71
N LYS A 42 8.92 -7.44 -6.11
CA LYS A 42 10.05 -6.51 -5.94
C LYS A 42 10.64 -6.66 -4.53
N THR A 43 11.95 -6.46 -4.40
CA THR A 43 12.63 -6.41 -3.08
C THR A 43 12.08 -5.28 -2.21
N THR A 44 11.64 -4.19 -2.84
CA THR A 44 11.03 -3.01 -2.21
C THR A 44 9.55 -3.19 -1.85
N SER A 45 8.88 -4.31 -2.19
CA SER A 45 7.45 -4.50 -1.89
C SER A 45 7.13 -4.52 -0.39
N ARG A 46 8.14 -4.61 0.48
CA ARG A 46 8.01 -4.42 1.94
C ARG A 46 8.20 -2.96 2.38
N ALA A 47 8.25 -2.01 1.44
CA ALA A 47 8.41 -0.59 1.73
C ALA A 47 7.36 0.00 2.69
N PRO A 48 6.07 -0.40 2.68
CA PRO A 48 5.10 0.13 3.65
C PRO A 48 5.49 -0.11 5.12
N VAL A 49 6.38 -1.09 5.39
CA VAL A 49 6.91 -1.34 6.74
C VAL A 49 7.78 -0.18 7.23
N ILE A 50 8.50 0.48 6.33
CA ILE A 50 9.65 1.33 6.68
C ILE A 50 9.60 2.76 6.11
N TRP A 51 8.85 3.02 5.02
CA TRP A 51 8.86 4.34 4.38
C TRP A 51 7.54 4.76 3.75
N ALA A 52 7.01 4.02 2.78
CA ALA A 52 6.02 4.58 1.84
C ALA A 52 4.67 3.86 1.91
N SER A 53 3.67 4.53 2.48
CA SER A 53 2.25 4.22 2.35
C SER A 53 1.43 5.51 2.43
N ALA A 54 0.30 5.55 1.72
CA ALA A 54 -0.66 6.65 1.84
C ALA A 54 -1.48 6.58 3.13
N GLU A 55 -1.59 5.38 3.72
CA GLU A 55 -2.48 5.09 4.85
C GLU A 55 -1.72 4.93 6.17
N TYR A 56 -0.43 4.56 6.09
CA TYR A 56 0.37 4.21 7.26
C TYR A 56 1.66 5.01 7.35
N VAL A 57 2.01 5.40 8.57
CA VAL A 57 3.39 5.76 8.93
C VAL A 57 4.20 4.48 9.25
N PRO A 58 5.54 4.55 9.32
CA PRO A 58 6.38 3.35 9.47
C PRO A 58 5.93 2.40 10.59
N GLY A 59 5.94 1.11 10.30
CA GLY A 59 5.48 0.05 11.21
C GLY A 59 3.98 -0.26 11.15
N TYR A 60 3.31 0.01 10.02
CA TYR A 60 1.86 -0.23 9.83
C TYR A 60 0.97 0.50 10.84
N GLN A 61 1.33 1.73 11.18
CA GLN A 61 0.57 2.54 12.11
C GLN A 61 -0.30 3.51 11.34
N ASP A 62 -1.60 3.52 11.62
CA ASP A 62 -2.58 4.31 10.87
C ASP A 62 -2.32 5.81 11.04
N VAL A 63 -2.26 6.55 9.93
CA VAL A 63 -2.06 8.01 9.95
C VAL A 63 -3.25 8.73 10.59
N THR A 64 -4.44 8.13 10.57
CA THR A 64 -5.68 8.71 11.14
C THR A 64 -5.69 8.64 12.68
N ASP A 65 -4.83 7.83 13.31
CA ASP A 65 -4.70 7.74 14.76
C ASP A 65 -3.92 8.95 15.32
N ALA A 66 -4.61 9.77 16.13
CA ALA A 66 -4.03 10.96 16.74
C ALA A 66 -2.83 10.66 17.67
N SER A 67 -2.83 9.51 18.34
CA SER A 67 -1.73 9.09 19.22
C SER A 67 -0.47 8.74 18.42
N VAL A 68 -0.66 8.13 17.25
CA VAL A 68 0.40 7.83 16.29
C VAL A 68 0.98 9.14 15.75
N ARG A 69 0.13 10.06 15.26
CA ARG A 69 0.59 11.37 14.77
C ARG A 69 1.37 12.14 15.85
N ALA A 70 0.86 12.21 17.07
CA ALA A 70 1.55 12.89 18.16
C ALA A 70 2.94 12.29 18.45
N LYS A 71 3.07 10.96 18.42
CA LYS A 71 4.35 10.28 18.61
C LYS A 71 5.36 10.64 17.52
N PHE A 72 4.97 10.59 16.25
CA PHE A 72 5.85 10.91 15.13
C PHE A 72 6.17 12.40 15.04
N ALA A 73 5.17 13.26 15.26
CA ALA A 73 5.37 14.71 15.30
C ALA A 73 6.41 15.11 16.37
N ASN A 74 6.31 14.54 17.58
CA ASN A 74 7.31 14.75 18.63
C ASN A 74 8.70 14.25 18.23
N ALA A 75 8.79 13.05 17.62
CA ALA A 75 10.06 12.50 17.17
C ALA A 75 10.72 13.32 16.04
N TRP A 76 9.91 13.97 15.19
CA TRP A 76 10.37 14.81 14.09
C TRP A 76 10.50 16.29 14.44
N GLY A 77 10.11 16.69 15.66
CA GLY A 77 10.17 18.07 16.12
C GLY A 77 9.20 19.01 15.39
N ILE A 78 8.04 18.49 14.95
CA ILE A 78 6.99 19.26 14.26
C ILE A 78 5.72 19.34 15.12
N ASP A 79 4.83 20.27 14.77
CA ASP A 79 3.49 20.35 15.36
C ASP A 79 2.63 19.18 14.86
N PRO A 80 2.00 18.37 15.74
CA PRO A 80 1.04 17.34 15.32
C PRO A 80 -0.07 17.86 14.38
N ALA A 81 -0.47 19.13 14.51
CA ALA A 81 -1.47 19.75 13.64
C ALA A 81 -0.98 20.00 12.21
N SER A 82 0.34 19.94 11.96
CA SER A 82 0.93 20.01 10.62
C SER A 82 0.88 18.67 9.87
N MET A 83 0.57 17.58 10.57
CA MET A 83 0.34 16.28 9.94
C MET A 83 -1.11 16.18 9.52
N ASP A 84 -1.34 15.75 8.28
CA ASP A 84 -2.67 15.43 7.78
C ASP A 84 -3.28 14.27 8.58
N ASP A 85 -4.57 14.37 8.89
CA ASP A 85 -5.33 13.33 9.58
C ASP A 85 -6.15 12.44 8.63
N GLN A 86 -6.02 12.67 7.32
CA GLN A 86 -6.64 11.89 6.26
C GLN A 86 -5.63 11.00 5.55
N VAL A 87 -6.16 9.94 4.93
CA VAL A 87 -5.41 9.05 4.04
C VAL A 87 -5.00 9.81 2.78
N GLY A 88 -3.73 9.68 2.39
CA GLY A 88 -3.21 10.27 1.16
C GLY A 88 -3.78 9.64 -0.11
N THR A 89 -3.53 10.28 -1.25
CA THR A 89 -3.96 9.73 -2.55
C THR A 89 -3.10 8.52 -2.94
N ARG A 90 -3.75 7.45 -3.41
CA ARG A 90 -3.03 6.25 -3.91
C ARG A 90 -2.41 6.54 -5.27
N ILE A 91 -1.23 5.98 -5.53
CA ILE A 91 -0.46 6.23 -6.78
C ILE A 91 -1.29 5.98 -8.06
N THR A 92 -2.14 4.95 -8.05
CA THR A 92 -3.01 4.59 -9.18
C THR A 92 -4.10 5.63 -9.47
N GLU A 93 -4.41 6.52 -8.51
CA GLU A 93 -5.41 7.58 -8.65
C GLU A 93 -4.77 8.92 -9.07
N VAL A 94 -3.45 9.05 -8.92
CA VAL A 94 -2.72 10.28 -9.24
C VAL A 94 -2.91 10.73 -10.68
N PRO A 95 -2.85 9.86 -11.71
CA PRO A 95 -3.10 10.28 -13.10
C PRO A 95 -4.49 10.89 -13.30
N HIS A 96 -5.53 10.27 -12.75
CA HIS A 96 -6.90 10.79 -12.85
C HIS A 96 -7.05 12.15 -12.17
N LYS A 97 -6.46 12.32 -10.99
CA LYS A 97 -6.46 13.59 -10.26
C LYS A 97 -5.58 14.67 -10.89
N ALA A 98 -4.55 14.28 -11.64
CA ALA A 98 -3.76 15.21 -12.44
C ALA A 98 -4.59 15.75 -13.62
N LEU A 99 -5.38 14.91 -14.28
CA LEU A 99 -6.27 15.29 -15.38
C LEU A 99 -7.40 16.22 -14.94
N THR A 100 -7.99 16.01 -13.76
CA THR A 100 -8.97 16.94 -13.16
C THR A 100 -8.31 18.21 -12.62
N GLY A 101 -6.99 18.21 -12.48
CA GLY A 101 -6.21 19.32 -11.97
C GLY A 101 -6.20 19.44 -10.45
N GLU A 102 -6.67 18.45 -9.70
CA GLU A 102 -6.55 18.36 -8.24
C GLU A 102 -5.09 18.19 -7.81
N ILE A 103 -4.32 17.41 -8.56
CA ILE A 103 -2.87 17.25 -8.38
C ILE A 103 -2.13 18.04 -9.46
N LYS A 104 -1.21 18.92 -9.04
CA LYS A 104 -0.41 19.77 -9.94
C LYS A 104 1.06 19.38 -10.02
N ALA A 105 1.55 18.57 -9.08
CA ALA A 105 2.93 18.16 -9.01
C ALA A 105 3.01 16.69 -8.62
N TYR A 106 3.93 15.96 -9.24
CA TYR A 106 4.17 14.55 -8.97
C TYR A 106 5.68 14.28 -8.89
N TYR A 107 6.15 13.92 -7.69
CA TYR A 107 7.56 13.60 -7.44
C TYR A 107 7.78 12.09 -7.48
N ILE A 108 8.34 11.59 -8.58
CA ILE A 108 8.57 10.16 -8.82
C ILE A 108 10.00 9.80 -8.42
N MET A 109 10.17 8.80 -7.56
CA MET A 109 11.48 8.32 -7.12
C MET A 109 11.60 6.81 -7.37
N GLY A 110 12.54 6.41 -8.24
CA GLY A 110 12.91 5.01 -8.44
C GLY A 110 11.83 4.12 -9.08
N GLU A 111 10.84 4.70 -9.74
CA GLU A 111 9.75 4.02 -10.46
C GLU A 111 9.58 4.63 -11.86
N ASP A 112 9.03 3.86 -12.80
CA ASP A 112 8.77 4.28 -14.18
C ASP A 112 7.30 4.06 -14.58
N PRO A 113 6.38 4.94 -14.13
CA PRO A 113 4.96 4.74 -14.34
C PRO A 113 4.54 4.80 -15.81
N LEU A 114 5.32 5.46 -16.67
CA LEU A 114 5.03 5.55 -18.11
C LEU A 114 5.27 4.22 -18.85
N GLN A 115 5.92 3.26 -18.22
CA GLN A 115 6.16 1.94 -18.80
C GLN A 115 5.44 0.82 -18.02
N THR A 116 5.29 0.97 -16.70
CA THR A 116 4.85 -0.13 -15.84
C THR A 116 3.43 -0.01 -15.30
N GLU A 117 2.76 1.14 -15.44
CA GLU A 117 1.36 1.27 -15.04
C GLU A 117 0.41 0.62 -16.04
N ALA A 118 -0.76 0.22 -15.52
CA ALA A 118 -1.85 -0.20 -16.38
C ALA A 118 -2.43 1.02 -17.09
N ASP A 119 -2.66 0.89 -18.40
CA ASP A 119 -3.13 1.97 -19.28
C ASP A 119 -2.13 3.14 -19.43
N LEU A 120 -1.35 3.09 -20.52
CA LEU A 120 -0.41 4.14 -20.90
C LEU A 120 -1.08 5.30 -21.68
N GLY A 121 -2.36 5.14 -22.04
CA GLY A 121 -3.11 6.15 -22.74
C GLY A 121 -3.56 7.24 -21.77
N LEU A 122 -2.87 8.38 -21.75
CA LEU A 122 -3.37 9.60 -21.12
C LEU A 122 -4.51 10.21 -21.98
N GLY A 123 -5.61 9.47 -22.17
CA GLY A 123 -6.83 9.94 -22.85
C GLY A 123 -6.65 10.41 -24.31
N ALA A 124 -7.16 9.61 -25.25
CA ALA A 124 -7.77 10.15 -26.47
C ALA A 124 -9.26 10.38 -26.21
#